data_AF-A0A139K5U6-F1
#
_entry.id   AF-A0A139K5U6-F1
#
_cell.length_a   1.000
_cell.length_b   1.000
_cell.length_c   1.000
_cell.angle_alpha   90.00
_cell.angle_beta   90.00
_cell.angle_gamma   90.00
#
_symmetry.space_group_name_H-M   'P 1'
#
loop_
_entity.id
_entity.type
_entity.pdbx_description
1 polymer ?
#
loop_
_entity_poly.entity_id
_entity_poly.type
_entity_poly.pdbx_seq_one_letter_code
_entity_poly.pdbx_strand_id
1 'polypeptide(L)'
;MNIFLYDKTFEGLLTSVFEAYSRRIFPDTLLLEGEPLPLFYDEIFTVITDEEKSGRVWRGLQKKLSSAALACLAQCWLAEEPETPMLLFRYIRKAIDAPRSIETNFADPDVLEFSRMWKRVDWERIRLLQFVRFQKAADGTFFAAIEPEKNALPLVTGHFKDRFADQRWLIYDIRRAYGYYYDLKEVRQVTFGEDSREGHLVTGMLDESLMDGDEQLFQSLWKTYFKAICIKERLNPRKHKQDMPVRYWKYLTEKQQ
;
A
#
# COMPACT_ATOMS: atom_id res chain seq x y z
N MET A 1 28.74 -2.75 14.48
CA MET A 1 27.49 -2.72 13.71
C MET A 1 27.70 -1.97 12.41
N ASN A 2 27.46 -2.61 11.27
CA ASN A 2 27.54 -1.98 9.95
C ASN A 2 26.20 -1.32 9.61
N ILE A 3 26.24 -0.04 9.28
CA ILE A 3 25.05 0.75 8.93
C ILE A 3 25.10 1.12 7.47
N PHE A 4 24.02 0.84 6.74
CA PHE A 4 23.83 1.32 5.38
C PHE A 4 22.79 2.44 5.41
N LEU A 5 23.20 3.64 4.98
CA LEU A 5 22.34 4.80 4.78
C LEU A 5 21.87 4.81 3.33
N TYR A 6 20.57 4.95 3.09
CA TYR A 6 20.00 5.02 1.74
C TYR A 6 18.75 5.89 1.74
N ASP A 7 18.20 6.14 0.55
CA ASP A 7 17.08 7.05 0.31
C ASP A 7 15.68 6.49 0.68
N LYS A 8 15.59 5.28 1.25
CA LYS A 8 14.33 4.57 1.50
C LYS A 8 13.46 4.38 0.25
N THR A 9 14.06 4.20 -0.92
CA THR A 9 13.38 3.70 -2.12
C THR A 9 13.56 2.18 -2.28
N PHE A 10 12.70 1.54 -3.07
CA PHE A 10 12.83 0.11 -3.34
C PHE A 10 14.11 -0.19 -4.13
N GLU A 11 14.43 0.67 -5.09
CA GLU A 11 15.64 0.62 -5.89
C GLU A 11 16.90 0.84 -5.04
N GLY A 12 16.85 1.75 -4.07
CA GLY A 12 17.91 1.96 -3.10
C GLY A 12 18.13 0.75 -2.18
N LEU A 13 17.06 0.04 -1.78
CA LEU A 13 17.17 -1.23 -1.08
C LEU A 13 17.86 -2.30 -1.94
N LEU A 14 17.49 -2.44 -3.21
CA LEU A 14 18.14 -3.38 -4.13
C LEU A 14 19.61 -3.00 -4.39
N THR A 15 19.90 -1.71 -4.49
CA THR A 15 21.28 -1.20 -4.61
C THR A 15 22.08 -1.51 -3.34
N SER A 16 21.47 -1.42 -2.16
CA SER A 16 22.10 -1.79 -0.89
C SER A 16 22.49 -3.28 -0.86
N VAL A 17 21.64 -4.15 -1.41
CA VAL A 17 21.96 -5.58 -1.59
C VAL A 17 23.17 -5.73 -2.51
N PHE A 18 23.18 -5.05 -3.65
CA PHE A 18 24.31 -5.09 -4.59
C PHE A 18 25.64 -4.69 -3.93
N GLU A 19 25.65 -3.54 -3.25
CA GLU A 19 26.83 -3.01 -2.56
C GLU A 19 27.32 -3.97 -1.47
N ALA A 20 26.40 -4.61 -0.74
CA ALA A 20 26.76 -5.57 0.30
C ALA A 20 27.54 -6.78 -0.27
N TYR A 21 27.10 -7.33 -1.40
CA TYR A 21 27.82 -8.42 -2.08
C TYR A 21 29.13 -7.94 -2.72
N SER A 22 29.14 -6.76 -3.32
CA SER A 22 30.35 -6.19 -3.95
C SER A 22 31.46 -5.94 -2.94
N ARG A 23 31.10 -5.45 -1.75
CA ARG A 23 32.03 -5.13 -0.67
C ARG A 23 32.33 -6.31 0.25
N ARG A 24 31.50 -7.36 0.21
CA ARG A 24 31.46 -8.48 1.17
C ARG A 24 31.22 -8.01 2.61
N ILE A 25 30.47 -6.91 2.77
CA ILE A 25 30.09 -6.32 4.05
C ILE A 25 28.57 -6.25 4.07
N PHE A 26 27.93 -6.82 5.08
CA PHE A 26 26.47 -6.85 5.19
C PHE A 26 26.01 -5.89 6.28
N PRO A 27 24.92 -5.13 6.05
CA PRO A 27 24.37 -4.24 7.05
C PRO A 27 23.71 -5.03 8.18
N ASP A 28 23.92 -4.58 9.40
CA ASP A 28 23.10 -4.95 10.55
C ASP A 28 21.85 -4.05 10.63
N THR A 29 21.97 -2.80 10.17
CA THR A 29 20.88 -1.81 10.14
C THR A 29 20.86 -1.04 8.81
N LEU A 30 19.65 -0.81 8.28
CA LEU A 30 19.38 0.07 7.15
C LEU A 30 18.64 1.30 7.68
N LEU A 31 19.17 2.50 7.45
CA LEU A 31 18.58 3.76 7.93
C LEU A 31 18.37 4.73 6.77
N LEU A 32 17.44 5.67 6.95
CA LEU A 32 17.28 6.79 6.02
C LEU A 32 18.50 7.73 6.14
N GLU A 33 18.92 8.30 5.03
CA GLU A 33 19.86 9.41 5.05
C GLU A 33 19.32 10.58 5.90
N GLY A 34 20.06 10.95 6.95
CA GLY A 34 19.66 11.99 7.90
C GLY A 34 18.96 11.52 9.17
N GLU A 35 18.65 10.22 9.31
CA GLU A 35 18.20 9.68 10.60
C GLU A 35 19.31 9.67 11.66
N PRO A 36 18.98 9.88 12.94
CA PRO A 36 19.95 9.89 14.01
C PRO A 36 20.65 8.53 14.12
N LEU A 37 21.97 8.58 14.14
CA LEU A 37 22.80 7.37 14.22
C LEU A 37 22.78 6.80 15.64
N PRO A 38 22.85 5.47 15.79
CA PRO A 38 23.08 4.80 17.06
C PRO A 38 24.38 5.27 17.72
N LEU A 39 24.46 5.24 19.06
CA LEU A 39 25.67 5.66 19.80
C LEU A 39 26.92 4.84 19.45
N PHE A 40 26.75 3.57 19.09
CA PHE A 40 27.84 2.65 18.77
C PHE A 40 27.61 2.03 17.39
N TYR A 41 28.55 2.24 16.48
CA TYR A 41 28.61 1.63 15.16
C TYR A 41 30.07 1.44 14.74
N ASP A 42 30.32 0.50 13.83
CA ASP A 42 31.68 0.22 13.35
C ASP A 42 31.94 1.01 12.07
N GLU A 43 31.10 0.77 11.05
CA GLU A 43 31.22 1.39 9.73
C GLU A 43 29.86 1.91 9.25
N ILE A 44 29.91 3.03 8.53
CA ILE A 44 28.76 3.64 7.87
C ILE A 44 29.03 3.69 6.37
N PHE A 45 28.05 3.22 5.59
CA PHE A 45 28.09 3.25 4.15
C PHE A 45 26.88 4.00 3.61
N THR A 46 27.13 5.09 2.88
CA THR A 46 26.08 5.75 2.10
C THR A 46 25.91 5.01 0.78
N VAL A 47 24.72 4.47 0.56
CA VAL A 47 24.30 3.81 -0.67
C VAL A 47 23.55 4.82 -1.53
N ILE A 48 24.13 5.15 -2.67
CA ILE A 48 23.50 5.98 -3.69
C ILE A 48 22.71 5.06 -4.62
N THR A 49 21.42 5.31 -4.76
CA THR A 49 20.52 4.53 -5.62
C THR A 49 21.01 4.56 -7.07
N ASP A 50 21.12 3.37 -7.65
CA ASP A 50 21.66 3.15 -8.99
C ASP A 50 20.77 2.13 -9.70
N GLU A 51 20.09 2.58 -10.77
CA GLU A 51 19.14 1.75 -11.52
C GLU A 51 19.80 0.53 -12.16
N GLU A 52 21.07 0.63 -12.58
CA GLU A 52 21.77 -0.49 -13.20
C GLU A 52 22.07 -1.58 -12.15
N LYS A 53 22.55 -1.18 -10.96
CA LYS A 53 22.82 -2.09 -9.84
C LYS A 53 21.53 -2.72 -9.32
N SER A 54 20.50 -1.91 -9.09
CA SER A 54 19.16 -2.36 -8.71
C SER A 54 18.62 -3.39 -9.71
N GLY A 55 18.67 -3.07 -11.01
CA GLY A 55 18.24 -3.95 -12.09
C GLY A 55 19.05 -5.24 -12.22
N ARG A 56 20.34 -5.24 -11.86
CA ARG A 56 21.15 -6.47 -11.78
C ARG A 56 20.68 -7.39 -10.66
N VAL A 57 20.39 -6.84 -9.47
CA VAL A 57 19.85 -7.62 -8.35
C VAL A 57 18.48 -8.19 -8.70
N TRP A 58 17.59 -7.36 -9.27
CA TRP A 58 16.26 -7.81 -9.70
C TRP A 58 16.32 -8.95 -10.72
N ARG A 59 17.18 -8.84 -11.75
CA ARG A 59 17.43 -9.94 -12.72
C ARG A 59 18.02 -11.19 -12.06
N GLY A 60 18.82 -11.04 -11.02
CA GLY A 60 19.30 -12.16 -10.20
C GLY A 60 18.16 -12.88 -9.50
N LEU A 61 17.26 -12.12 -8.89
CA LEU A 61 16.07 -12.64 -8.21
C LEU A 61 15.11 -13.34 -9.17
N GLN A 62 14.92 -12.82 -10.39
CA GLN A 62 14.13 -13.47 -11.46
C GLN A 62 14.60 -14.88 -11.84
N LYS A 63 15.87 -15.22 -11.58
CA LYS A 63 16.40 -16.56 -11.83
C LYS A 63 16.21 -17.50 -10.64
N LYS A 64 15.94 -16.96 -9.45
CA LYS A 64 15.90 -17.68 -8.16
C LYS A 64 14.48 -17.86 -7.63
N LEU A 65 13.58 -16.93 -7.96
CA LEU A 65 12.23 -16.85 -7.43
C LEU A 65 11.19 -16.97 -8.55
N SER A 66 10.02 -17.51 -8.21
CA SER A 66 8.86 -17.48 -9.09
C SER A 66 8.36 -16.05 -9.35
N SER A 67 7.60 -15.86 -10.44
CA SER A 67 6.94 -14.57 -10.73
C SER A 67 5.98 -14.14 -9.62
N ALA A 68 5.31 -15.11 -8.98
CA ALA A 68 4.45 -14.86 -7.83
C ALA A 68 5.27 -14.34 -6.63
N ALA A 69 6.39 -14.97 -6.30
CA ALA A 69 7.25 -14.53 -5.20
C ALA A 69 7.88 -13.15 -5.45
N LEU A 70 8.26 -12.83 -6.69
CA LEU A 70 8.70 -11.49 -7.05
C LEU A 70 7.60 -10.44 -6.89
N ALA A 71 6.38 -10.77 -7.31
CA ALA A 71 5.23 -9.89 -7.09
C ALA A 71 4.97 -9.68 -5.60
N CYS A 72 5.02 -10.76 -4.79
CA CYS A 72 4.91 -10.67 -3.34
C CYS A 72 6.03 -9.79 -2.74
N LEU A 73 7.26 -9.90 -3.24
CA LEU A 73 8.40 -9.10 -2.78
C LEU A 73 8.18 -7.61 -3.02
N ALA A 74 7.75 -7.24 -4.23
CA ALA A 74 7.41 -5.86 -4.55
C ALA A 74 6.20 -5.37 -3.73
N GLN A 75 5.21 -6.23 -3.48
CA GLN A 75 4.05 -5.88 -2.64
C GLN A 75 4.43 -5.68 -1.17
N CYS A 76 5.33 -6.49 -0.61
CA CYS A 76 5.78 -6.33 0.78
C CYS A 76 6.43 -4.97 1.04
N TRP A 77 7.04 -4.35 0.04
CA TRP A 77 7.57 -2.99 0.15
C TRP A 77 6.48 -1.98 0.56
N LEU A 78 5.24 -2.20 0.12
CA LEU A 78 4.08 -1.37 0.44
C LEU A 78 3.57 -1.55 1.88
N ALA A 79 4.22 -2.39 2.68
CA ALA A 79 3.88 -2.55 4.09
C ALA A 79 4.22 -1.30 4.93
N GLU A 80 5.26 -0.54 4.52
CA GLU A 80 5.74 0.69 5.19
C GLU A 80 5.96 0.52 6.71
N GLU A 81 6.31 -0.69 7.16
CA GLU A 81 6.68 -0.97 8.55
C GLU A 81 8.19 -0.73 8.75
N PRO A 82 8.66 -0.25 9.92
CA PRO A 82 10.08 0.01 10.17
C PRO A 82 11.01 -1.18 9.88
N GLU A 83 10.53 -2.40 10.10
CA GLU A 83 11.25 -3.65 9.87
C GLU A 83 11.29 -4.08 8.39
N THR A 84 10.44 -3.50 7.53
CA THR A 84 10.27 -3.90 6.12
C THR A 84 11.60 -3.93 5.37
N PRO A 85 12.42 -2.85 5.37
CA PRO A 85 13.65 -2.83 4.57
C PRO A 85 14.61 -3.96 4.96
N MET A 86 14.80 -4.17 6.26
CA MET A 86 15.75 -5.17 6.74
C MET A 86 15.22 -6.59 6.56
N LEU A 87 13.92 -6.82 6.74
CA LEU A 87 13.31 -8.13 6.45
C LEU A 87 13.46 -8.48 4.97
N LEU A 88 13.17 -7.54 4.07
CA LEU A 88 13.33 -7.74 2.63
C LEU A 88 14.79 -7.94 2.24
N PHE A 89 15.72 -7.18 2.83
CA PHE A 89 17.15 -7.37 2.62
C PHE A 89 17.59 -8.81 2.97
N ARG A 90 17.21 -9.30 4.17
CA ARG A 90 17.55 -10.66 4.61
C ARG A 90 16.90 -11.72 3.72
N TYR A 91 15.63 -11.54 3.35
CA TYR A 91 14.93 -12.44 2.43
C TYR A 91 15.62 -12.52 1.06
N ILE A 92 15.95 -11.37 0.46
CA ILE A 92 16.64 -11.26 -0.82
C ILE A 92 18.00 -11.95 -0.77
N ARG A 93 18.80 -11.68 0.28
CA ARG A 93 20.09 -12.33 0.49
C ARG A 93 19.94 -13.86 0.56
N LYS A 94 19.00 -14.36 1.37
CA LYS A 94 18.73 -15.81 1.48
C LYS A 94 18.32 -16.40 0.14
N ALA A 95 17.50 -15.71 -0.65
CA ALA A 95 17.06 -16.17 -1.96
C ALA A 95 18.23 -16.25 -2.97
N ILE A 96 19.15 -15.28 -2.93
CA ILE A 96 20.33 -15.23 -3.80
C ILE A 96 21.31 -16.36 -3.42
N ASP A 97 21.62 -16.49 -2.12
CA ASP A 97 22.62 -17.43 -1.60
C ASP A 97 22.15 -18.89 -1.68
N ALA A 98 20.84 -19.14 -1.60
CA ALA A 98 20.32 -20.50 -1.57
C ALA A 98 20.53 -21.24 -2.90
N PRO A 99 20.91 -22.54 -2.83
CA PRO A 99 21.04 -23.39 -4.02
C PRO A 99 19.68 -23.80 -4.60
N ARG A 100 18.62 -23.75 -3.79
CA ARG A 100 17.23 -24.10 -4.13
C ARG A 100 16.29 -22.98 -3.68
N SER A 101 15.07 -22.96 -4.22
CA SER A 101 14.07 -21.98 -3.81
C SER A 101 13.77 -22.05 -2.31
N ILE A 102 13.64 -20.89 -1.69
CA ILE A 102 13.32 -20.72 -0.26
C ILE A 102 11.85 -20.40 -0.04
N GLU A 103 11.05 -20.24 -1.10
CA GLU A 103 9.69 -19.66 -1.06
C GLU A 103 8.75 -20.37 -0.08
N THR A 104 8.91 -21.69 0.09
CA THR A 104 8.08 -22.52 0.98
C THR A 104 8.80 -22.97 2.25
N ASN A 105 10.01 -22.46 2.52
CA ASN A 105 10.78 -22.83 3.70
C ASN A 105 10.30 -22.07 4.95
N PHE A 106 9.08 -22.34 5.40
CA PHE A 106 8.47 -21.65 6.55
C PHE A 106 9.10 -22.00 7.91
N ALA A 107 10.06 -22.93 7.95
CA ALA A 107 10.89 -23.14 9.13
C ALA A 107 11.93 -22.02 9.32
N ASP A 108 12.25 -21.28 8.24
CA ASP A 108 13.08 -20.08 8.32
C ASP A 108 12.24 -18.88 8.81
N PRO A 109 12.65 -18.21 9.91
CA PRO A 109 11.90 -17.09 10.47
C PRO A 109 11.69 -15.92 9.50
N ASP A 110 12.67 -15.62 8.63
CA ASP A 110 12.57 -14.52 7.68
C ASP A 110 11.57 -14.84 6.55
N VAL A 111 11.55 -16.10 6.08
CA VAL A 111 10.57 -16.55 5.08
C VAL A 111 9.15 -16.54 5.66
N LEU A 112 9.00 -17.00 6.91
CA LEU A 112 7.72 -16.98 7.59
C LEU A 112 7.20 -15.55 7.81
N GLU A 113 8.04 -14.64 8.29
CA GLU A 113 7.64 -13.25 8.52
C GLU A 113 7.38 -12.51 7.20
N PHE A 114 8.18 -12.77 6.15
CA PHE A 114 7.90 -12.27 4.80
C PHE A 114 6.51 -12.68 4.33
N SER A 115 6.13 -13.96 4.50
CA SER A 115 4.79 -14.45 4.15
C SER A 115 3.67 -13.77 4.96
N ARG A 116 3.91 -13.49 6.24
CA ARG A 116 2.95 -12.78 7.10
C ARG A 116 2.80 -11.33 6.69
N MET A 117 3.90 -10.63 6.41
CA MET A 117 3.91 -9.26 5.91
C MET A 117 3.15 -9.14 4.60
N TRP A 118 3.43 -10.03 3.64
CA TRP A 118 2.69 -10.09 2.38
C TRP A 118 1.18 -10.21 2.61
N LYS A 119 0.77 -11.15 3.49
CA LYS A 119 -0.65 -11.28 3.86
C LYS A 119 -1.21 -9.98 4.41
N ARG A 120 -0.53 -9.29 5.32
CA ARG A 120 -1.01 -8.00 5.87
C ARG A 120 -1.31 -6.98 4.75
N VAL A 121 -0.42 -6.88 3.75
CA VAL A 121 -0.63 -6.00 2.59
C VAL A 121 -1.79 -6.47 1.71
N ASP A 122 -1.88 -7.77 1.41
CA ASP A 122 -2.96 -8.32 0.59
C ASP A 122 -4.35 -8.20 1.25
N TRP A 123 -4.42 -8.39 2.57
CA TRP A 123 -5.64 -8.13 3.33
C TRP A 123 -6.06 -6.66 3.23
N GLU A 124 -5.12 -5.73 3.23
CA GLU A 124 -5.39 -4.32 3.02
C GLU A 124 -5.94 -4.05 1.62
N ARG A 125 -5.32 -4.66 0.59
CA ARG A 125 -5.80 -4.62 -0.79
C ARG A 125 -7.25 -5.11 -0.88
N ILE A 126 -7.58 -6.27 -0.29
CA ILE A 126 -8.94 -6.82 -0.29
C ILE A 126 -9.93 -5.87 0.41
N ARG A 127 -9.55 -5.25 1.52
CA ARG A 127 -10.39 -4.28 2.24
C ARG A 127 -10.70 -3.05 1.38
N LEU A 128 -9.73 -2.55 0.62
CA LEU A 128 -9.97 -1.47 -0.33
C LEU A 128 -11.02 -1.87 -1.38
N LEU A 129 -10.94 -3.08 -1.94
CA LEU A 129 -11.94 -3.58 -2.89
C LEU A 129 -13.35 -3.66 -2.28
N GLN A 130 -13.46 -3.92 -0.97
CA GLN A 130 -14.74 -4.09 -0.27
C GLN A 130 -15.35 -2.77 0.21
N PHE A 131 -14.51 -1.83 0.67
CA PHE A 131 -14.96 -0.69 1.47
C PHE A 131 -14.79 0.66 0.79
N VAL A 132 -14.18 0.75 -0.39
CA VAL A 132 -14.25 1.97 -1.20
C VAL A 132 -15.73 2.30 -1.48
N ARG A 133 -16.08 3.57 -1.26
CA ARG A 133 -17.39 4.15 -1.56
C ARG A 133 -17.16 5.41 -2.37
N PHE A 134 -17.82 5.47 -3.52
CA PHE A 134 -17.78 6.64 -4.37
C PHE A 134 -18.90 7.60 -4.01
N GLN A 135 -18.60 8.88 -4.17
CA GLN A 135 -19.52 9.99 -4.14
C GLN A 135 -19.39 10.72 -5.48
N LYS A 136 -20.51 11.03 -6.12
CA LYS A 136 -20.50 11.71 -7.42
C LYS A 136 -20.35 13.22 -7.21
N ALA A 137 -19.32 13.79 -7.81
CA ALA A 137 -19.12 15.23 -7.88
C ALA A 137 -19.94 15.86 -9.02
N ALA A 138 -20.18 17.17 -8.93
CA ALA A 138 -20.97 17.93 -9.90
C ALA A 138 -20.38 17.93 -11.33
N ASP A 139 -19.07 17.70 -11.47
CA ASP A 139 -18.39 17.55 -12.76
C ASP A 139 -18.53 16.14 -13.37
N GLY A 140 -19.23 15.24 -12.67
CA GLY A 140 -19.44 13.84 -13.06
C GLY A 140 -18.33 12.89 -12.61
N THR A 141 -17.31 13.36 -11.90
CA THR A 141 -16.24 12.51 -11.35
C THR A 141 -16.71 11.78 -10.09
N PHE A 142 -16.43 10.48 -10.01
CA PHE A 142 -16.69 9.68 -8.80
C PHE A 142 -15.48 9.74 -7.87
N PHE A 143 -15.64 10.42 -6.74
CA PHE A 143 -14.59 10.58 -5.74
C PHE A 143 -14.74 9.55 -4.62
N ALA A 144 -13.63 8.92 -4.22
CA ALA A 144 -13.57 8.08 -3.04
C ALA A 144 -12.33 8.39 -2.21
N ALA A 145 -12.53 8.67 -0.94
CA ALA A 145 -11.45 8.84 0.01
C ALA A 145 -11.19 7.55 0.78
N ILE A 146 -9.92 7.24 1.02
CA ILE A 146 -9.48 6.07 1.79
C ILE A 146 -8.33 6.46 2.72
N GLU A 147 -8.13 5.63 3.73
CA GLU A 147 -7.00 5.76 4.65
C GLU A 147 -6.48 4.37 5.04
N PRO A 148 -5.85 3.64 4.11
CA PRO A 148 -5.36 2.31 4.38
C PRO A 148 -4.13 2.36 5.28
N GLU A 149 -3.98 1.33 6.13
CA GLU A 149 -2.79 1.19 6.98
C GLU A 149 -1.55 0.96 6.14
N LYS A 150 -1.68 0.16 5.08
CA LYS A 150 -0.62 -0.21 4.13
C LYS A 150 -0.83 0.52 2.81
N ASN A 151 0.23 0.71 2.04
CA ASN A 151 0.19 1.43 0.78
C ASN A 151 -0.39 0.55 -0.35
N ALA A 152 -1.59 0.03 -0.15
CA ALA A 152 -2.21 -0.98 -1.02
C ALA A 152 -3.01 -0.39 -2.18
N LEU A 153 -3.17 0.95 -2.23
CA LEU A 153 -3.93 1.63 -3.29
C LEU A 153 -3.41 1.31 -4.72
N PRO A 154 -2.09 1.27 -5.00
CA PRO A 154 -1.60 0.92 -6.33
C PRO A 154 -2.05 -0.47 -6.79
N LEU A 155 -2.25 -1.39 -5.84
CA LEU A 155 -2.62 -2.79 -6.10
C LEU A 155 -4.09 -2.98 -6.49
N VAL A 156 -4.95 -1.98 -6.31
CA VAL A 156 -6.39 -2.07 -6.63
C VAL A 156 -6.79 -1.27 -7.86
N THR A 157 -5.90 -0.43 -8.40
CA THR A 157 -6.19 0.45 -9.55
C THR A 157 -6.74 -0.30 -10.76
N GLY A 158 -6.14 -1.43 -11.12
CA GLY A 158 -6.61 -2.28 -12.23
C GLY A 158 -8.05 -2.78 -12.03
N HIS A 159 -8.40 -3.18 -10.82
CA HIS A 159 -9.77 -3.63 -10.51
C HIS A 159 -10.80 -2.51 -10.72
N PHE A 160 -10.52 -1.31 -10.21
CA PHE A 160 -11.45 -0.19 -10.36
C PHE A 160 -11.54 0.29 -11.82
N LYS A 161 -10.42 0.25 -12.56
CA LYS A 161 -10.42 0.53 -14.00
C LYS A 161 -11.33 -0.43 -14.76
N ASP A 162 -11.20 -1.73 -14.52
CA ASP A 162 -11.98 -2.75 -15.23
C ASP A 162 -13.46 -2.73 -14.82
N ARG A 163 -13.75 -2.46 -13.55
CA ARG A 163 -15.12 -2.50 -13.01
C ARG A 163 -15.93 -1.23 -13.26
N PHE A 164 -15.27 -0.07 -13.28
CA PHE A 164 -15.89 1.24 -13.49
C PHE A 164 -15.33 1.90 -14.76
N ALA A 165 -15.28 1.14 -15.85
CA ALA A 165 -14.63 1.54 -17.09
C ALA A 165 -15.35 2.70 -17.82
N ASP A 166 -16.64 2.88 -17.55
CA ASP A 166 -17.54 3.89 -18.13
C ASP A 166 -17.62 5.18 -17.29
N GLN A 167 -16.92 5.25 -16.16
CA GLN A 167 -17.01 6.34 -15.20
C GLN A 167 -15.62 6.93 -14.92
N ARG A 168 -15.54 8.26 -14.85
CA ARG A 168 -14.33 8.93 -14.34
C ARG A 168 -14.31 8.78 -12.84
N TRP A 169 -13.18 8.38 -12.28
CA TRP A 169 -13.08 8.23 -10.83
C TRP A 169 -11.73 8.68 -10.29
N LEU A 170 -11.74 9.11 -9.03
CA LEU A 170 -10.58 9.47 -8.23
C LEU A 170 -10.64 8.70 -6.91
N ILE A 171 -9.65 7.86 -6.65
CA ILE A 171 -9.47 7.23 -5.34
C ILE A 171 -8.26 7.87 -4.67
N TYR A 172 -8.45 8.48 -3.51
CA TYR A 172 -7.43 9.28 -2.83
C TYR A 172 -7.08 8.74 -1.44
N ASP A 173 -5.80 8.46 -1.21
CA ASP A 173 -5.25 8.12 0.10
C ASP A 173 -4.97 9.42 0.88
N ILE A 174 -5.84 9.72 1.84
CA ILE A 174 -5.75 10.94 2.66
C ILE A 174 -4.45 10.94 3.47
N ARG A 175 -4.03 9.79 4.00
CA ARG A 175 -2.86 9.70 4.87
C ARG A 175 -1.57 9.95 4.09
N ARG A 176 -1.49 9.45 2.86
CA ARG A 176 -0.30 9.57 2.01
C ARG A 176 -0.37 10.75 1.04
N ALA A 177 -1.46 11.50 1.04
CA ALA A 177 -1.69 12.67 0.19
C ALA A 177 -1.44 12.41 -1.31
N TYR A 178 -1.86 11.25 -1.80
CA TYR A 178 -1.85 10.94 -3.23
C TYR A 178 -3.02 10.05 -3.59
N GLY A 179 -3.38 10.02 -4.87
CA GLY A 179 -4.44 9.16 -5.38
C GLY A 179 -4.21 8.72 -6.81
N TYR A 180 -5.19 8.02 -7.36
CA TYR A 180 -5.25 7.67 -8.77
C TYR A 180 -6.53 8.19 -9.39
N TYR A 181 -6.37 8.88 -10.52
CA TYR A 181 -7.45 9.38 -11.34
C TYR A 181 -7.57 8.59 -12.64
N TYR A 182 -8.77 8.17 -12.98
CA TYR A 182 -9.10 7.52 -14.24
C TYR A 182 -9.94 8.43 -15.13
N ASP A 183 -9.44 8.72 -16.32
CA ASP A 183 -10.05 9.66 -17.26
C ASP A 183 -10.89 9.00 -18.37
N LEU A 184 -11.25 7.72 -18.20
CA LEU A 184 -11.85 6.80 -19.18
C LEU A 184 -10.87 6.18 -20.20
N LYS A 185 -9.58 6.52 -20.14
CA LYS A 185 -8.54 5.94 -21.00
C LYS A 185 -7.42 5.34 -20.17
N GLU A 186 -6.88 6.14 -19.26
CA GLU A 186 -5.74 5.75 -18.44
C GLU A 186 -5.90 6.17 -16.98
N VAL A 187 -5.16 5.46 -16.14
CA VAL A 187 -5.10 5.73 -14.71
C VAL A 187 -3.80 6.47 -14.46
N ARG A 188 -3.88 7.69 -13.93
CA ARG A 188 -2.71 8.52 -13.59
C ARG A 188 -2.64 8.70 -12.08
N GLN A 189 -1.43 8.66 -11.54
CA GLN A 189 -1.21 9.08 -10.16
C GLN A 189 -1.36 10.60 -10.08
N VAL A 190 -2.06 11.07 -9.05
CA VAL A 190 -2.29 12.49 -8.78
C VAL A 190 -1.90 12.81 -7.36
N THR A 191 -1.39 14.02 -7.15
CA THR A 191 -1.05 14.58 -5.85
C THR A 191 -1.63 15.98 -5.79
N PHE A 192 -2.34 16.30 -4.72
CA PHE A 192 -2.80 17.66 -4.46
C PHE A 192 -1.71 18.41 -3.69
N GLY A 193 -1.52 19.70 -3.99
CA GLY A 193 -0.55 20.53 -3.27
C GLY A 193 -0.93 20.71 -1.79
N GLU A 194 0.03 21.02 -0.92
CA GLU A 194 -0.24 21.26 0.50
C GLU A 194 -1.24 22.41 0.74
N ASP A 195 -1.32 23.34 -0.21
CA ASP A 195 -2.24 24.50 -0.22
C ASP A 195 -3.68 24.13 -0.60
N SER A 196 -3.89 22.97 -1.25
CA SER A 196 -5.21 22.49 -1.67
C SER A 196 -5.86 21.58 -0.64
N ARG A 197 -5.71 21.86 0.67
CA ARG A 197 -6.45 21.17 1.74
C ARG A 197 -7.93 21.55 1.72
N GLU A 198 -8.61 21.22 0.62
CA GLU A 198 -10.06 21.30 0.48
C GLU A 198 -10.71 20.42 1.56
N GLY A 199 -11.83 20.87 2.14
CA GLY A 199 -12.45 20.25 3.31
C GLY A 199 -12.73 18.75 3.11
N HIS A 200 -13.12 18.37 1.90
CA HIS A 200 -13.37 16.99 1.52
C HIS A 200 -12.15 16.06 1.49
N LEU A 201 -10.93 16.60 1.36
CA LEU A 201 -9.70 15.82 1.49
C LEU A 201 -9.34 15.53 2.96
N VAL A 202 -9.91 16.30 3.89
CA VAL A 202 -9.75 16.09 5.34
C VAL A 202 -10.84 15.16 5.88
N THR A 203 -12.10 15.37 5.46
CA THR A 203 -13.24 14.58 5.92
C THR A 203 -13.41 13.27 5.14
N GLY A 204 -12.92 13.22 3.90
CA GLY A 204 -13.18 12.17 2.92
C GLY A 204 -14.58 12.21 2.32
N MET A 205 -15.32 13.28 2.56
CA MET A 205 -16.68 13.51 2.09
C MET A 205 -16.72 14.75 1.23
N LEU A 206 -17.29 14.66 0.03
CA LEU A 206 -17.46 15.84 -0.81
C LEU A 206 -18.28 16.89 -0.05
N ASP A 207 -17.89 18.15 -0.17
CA ASP A 207 -18.73 19.25 0.32
C ASP A 207 -20.02 19.31 -0.51
N GLU A 208 -21.14 19.71 0.09
CA GLU A 208 -22.44 19.74 -0.61
C GLU A 208 -22.40 20.61 -1.88
N SER A 209 -21.57 21.66 -1.90
CA SER A 209 -21.37 22.53 -3.06
C SER A 209 -20.66 21.84 -4.23
N LEU A 210 -19.93 20.75 -3.97
CA LEU A 210 -19.18 19.98 -4.94
C LEU A 210 -19.91 18.69 -5.34
N MET A 211 -20.96 18.30 -4.61
CA MET A 211 -21.75 17.10 -4.91
C MET A 211 -22.66 17.32 -6.12
N ASP A 212 -22.90 16.25 -6.87
CA ASP A 212 -23.95 16.20 -7.88
C ASP A 212 -25.33 16.40 -7.23
N GLY A 213 -26.26 17.04 -7.95
CA GLY A 213 -27.58 17.40 -7.39
C GLY A 213 -28.40 16.20 -6.88
N ASP A 214 -28.19 15.01 -7.46
CA ASP A 214 -28.89 13.79 -7.05
C ASP A 214 -28.08 12.93 -6.05
N GLU A 215 -26.83 13.28 -5.74
CA GLU A 215 -25.93 12.47 -4.90
C GLU A 215 -26.53 12.20 -3.51
N GLN A 216 -27.09 13.22 -2.86
CA GLN A 216 -27.74 13.06 -1.56
C GLN A 216 -28.94 12.10 -1.62
N LEU A 217 -29.72 12.16 -2.70
CA LEU A 217 -30.82 11.23 -2.92
C LEU A 217 -30.28 9.80 -3.04
N PHE A 218 -29.24 9.56 -3.83
CA PHE A 218 -28.62 8.24 -3.94
C PHE A 218 -28.08 7.70 -2.61
N GLN A 219 -27.44 8.55 -1.79
CA GLN A 219 -27.00 8.16 -0.45
C GLN A 219 -28.18 7.78 0.45
N SER A 220 -29.30 8.50 0.39
CA SER A 220 -30.51 8.19 1.15
C SER A 220 -31.15 6.85 0.72
N LEU A 221 -31.16 6.57 -0.59
CA LEU A 221 -31.65 5.31 -1.15
C LEU A 221 -30.78 4.14 -0.71
N TRP A 222 -29.46 4.32 -0.75
CA TRP A 222 -28.50 3.33 -0.26
C TRP A 222 -28.69 3.03 1.24
N LYS A 223 -28.80 4.07 2.09
CA LYS A 223 -29.05 3.90 3.53
C LYS A 223 -30.36 3.14 3.78
N THR A 224 -31.40 3.45 3.02
CA THR A 224 -32.70 2.76 3.09
C THR A 224 -32.57 1.29 2.73
N TYR A 225 -31.94 0.99 1.59
CA TYR A 225 -31.69 -0.38 1.13
C TYR A 225 -30.87 -1.18 2.15
N PHE A 226 -29.76 -0.60 2.64
CA PHE A 226 -28.88 -1.23 3.62
C PHE A 226 -29.64 -1.59 4.91
N LYS A 227 -30.50 -0.70 5.39
CA LYS A 227 -31.33 -0.95 6.58
C LYS A 227 -32.40 -2.02 6.32
N ALA A 228 -33.02 -2.01 5.14
CA ALA A 228 -34.10 -2.93 4.78
C ALA A 228 -33.62 -4.38 4.62
N ILE A 229 -32.43 -4.60 4.04
CA ILE A 229 -31.89 -5.95 3.82
C ILE A 229 -31.24 -6.55 5.08
N CYS A 230 -30.98 -5.73 6.10
CA CYS A 230 -30.33 -6.18 7.34
C CYS A 230 -31.25 -7.11 8.16
N ILE A 231 -30.85 -8.38 8.31
CA ILE A 231 -31.52 -9.35 9.19
C ILE A 231 -31.13 -9.04 10.64
N LYS A 232 -32.05 -8.46 11.41
CA LYS A 232 -31.80 -7.96 12.78
C LYS A 232 -31.35 -9.07 13.72
N GLU A 233 -31.88 -10.27 13.57
CA GLU A 233 -31.59 -11.45 14.39
C GLU A 233 -30.15 -11.95 14.19
N ARG A 234 -29.50 -11.60 13.07
CA ARG A 234 -28.11 -11.96 12.76
C ARG A 234 -27.10 -10.88 13.15
N LEU A 235 -27.55 -9.78 13.77
CA LEU A 235 -26.68 -8.68 14.13
C LEU A 235 -25.69 -9.10 15.22
N ASN A 236 -24.40 -9.13 14.88
CA ASN A 236 -23.31 -9.37 15.82
C ASN A 236 -22.30 -8.22 15.74
N PRO A 237 -22.37 -7.23 16.65
CA PRO A 237 -21.49 -6.06 16.60
C PRO A 237 -20.01 -6.38 16.75
N ARG A 238 -19.65 -7.43 17.49
CA ARG A 238 -18.24 -7.86 17.66
C ARG A 238 -17.69 -8.39 16.34
N LYS A 239 -18.41 -9.33 15.72
CA LYS A 239 -18.03 -9.88 14.41
C LYS A 239 -18.01 -8.80 13.33
N HIS A 240 -18.99 -7.89 13.33
CA HIS A 240 -19.04 -6.79 12.39
C HIS A 240 -17.81 -5.87 12.47
N LYS A 241 -17.33 -5.54 13.68
CA LYS A 241 -16.09 -4.76 13.88
C LYS A 241 -14.83 -5.52 13.47
N GLN A 242 -14.83 -6.84 13.59
CA GLN A 242 -13.70 -7.69 13.19
C GLN A 242 -13.61 -7.81 11.65
N ASP A 243 -14.74 -8.05 10.99
CA ASP A 243 -14.83 -8.24 9.55
C ASP A 243 -14.75 -6.89 8.79
N MET A 244 -15.28 -5.82 9.39
CA MET A 244 -15.25 -4.46 8.85
C MET A 244 -14.59 -3.51 9.86
N PRO A 245 -13.25 -3.29 9.75
CA PRO A 245 -12.52 -2.44 10.67
C PRO A 245 -13.11 -1.03 10.77
N VAL A 246 -13.23 -0.52 12.00
CA VAL A 246 -13.89 0.75 12.31
C VAL A 246 -13.27 1.95 11.58
N ARG A 247 -11.97 1.89 11.28
CA ARG A 247 -11.27 2.96 10.55
C ARG A 247 -11.87 3.28 9.17
N TYR A 248 -12.53 2.32 8.51
CA TYR A 248 -13.19 2.56 7.23
C TYR A 248 -14.55 3.23 7.40
N TRP A 249 -15.18 3.15 8.57
CA TRP A 249 -16.59 3.51 8.74
C TRP A 249 -16.84 5.00 8.47
N LYS A 250 -15.87 5.88 8.69
CA LYS A 250 -15.98 7.30 8.36
C LYS A 250 -16.20 7.57 6.87
N TYR A 251 -15.72 6.69 6.00
CA TYR A 251 -15.87 6.79 4.55
C TYR A 251 -17.07 6.00 4.01
N LEU A 252 -17.80 5.28 4.87
CA LEU A 252 -18.95 4.48 4.48
C LEU A 252 -20.25 5.29 4.60
N THR A 253 -20.91 5.52 3.48
CA THR A 253 -22.23 6.18 3.42
C THR A 253 -23.22 5.55 4.39
N GLU A 254 -23.27 4.22 4.50
CA GLU A 254 -24.19 3.50 5.40
C GLU A 254 -23.87 3.65 6.90
N LYS A 255 -22.71 4.21 7.26
CA LYS A 255 -22.29 4.44 8.65
C LYS A 255 -22.33 5.90 9.07
N GLN A 256 -22.62 6.80 8.14
CA GLN A 256 -22.78 8.23 8.42
C GLN A 256 -24.14 8.48 9.06
N GLN A 257 -24.12 8.95 10.30
CA GLN A 257 -25.28 9.41 11.06
C GLN A 257 -25.50 10.89 10.87
#